data_AF-A0A6J1AFC0-F1
#
_entry.id   AF-A0A6J1AFC0-F1
#
_cell.length_a   1.000
_cell.length_b   1.000
_cell.length_c   1.000
_cell.angle_alpha   90.00
_cell.angle_beta   90.00
_cell.angle_gamma   90.00
#
_symmetry.space_group_name_H-M   'P 1'
#
loop_
_entity.id
_entity.type
_entity.pdbx_description
1 polymer ?
#
loop_
_entity_poly.entity_id
_entity_poly.type
_entity_poly.pdbx_seq_one_letter_code
_entity_poly.pdbx_strand_id
1 'polypeptide(L)'
;MPFRDAGVGQPMPIPALATALANATPEQQRTMLGESLYPLVERLERDSAAKVTGMLLEMDQTEVLHLLESPEALKAKVAEALEVLRSVAAQQQANSPADQLASLSLNDNLVS
;
A
#
# COMPACT_ATOMS: atom_id res chain seq x y z
N MET A 1 -22.23 30.95 27.49
CA MET A 1 -21.79 30.16 26.31
C MET A 1 -20.27 30.23 26.21
N PRO A 2 -19.52 29.15 26.48
CA PRO A 2 -18.07 29.17 26.36
C PRO A 2 -17.62 28.79 24.93
N PHE A 3 -16.80 29.66 24.34
CA PHE A 3 -15.66 29.42 23.45
C PHE A 3 -15.85 28.54 22.19
N ARG A 4 -15.88 29.18 21.02
CA ARG A 4 -15.36 28.63 19.75
C ARG A 4 -14.13 29.45 19.38
N ASP A 5 -12.98 29.06 19.93
CA ASP A 5 -11.67 29.39 19.37
C ASP A 5 -10.95 28.05 19.15
N ALA A 6 -10.66 27.74 17.89
CA ALA A 6 -9.66 26.77 17.47
C ALA A 6 -9.44 26.98 15.97
N GLY A 7 -8.46 27.83 15.65
CA GLY A 7 -7.78 27.73 14.38
C GLY A 7 -6.88 26.48 14.33
N VAL A 8 -6.11 26.41 13.25
CA VAL A 8 -4.88 25.61 13.08
C VAL A 8 -5.06 24.21 12.50
N GLY A 9 -4.32 23.95 11.42
CA GLY A 9 -4.17 22.66 10.75
C GLY A 9 -3.50 21.63 11.65
N GLN A 10 -4.31 20.95 12.44
CA GLN A 10 -3.90 19.81 13.24
C GLN A 10 -4.06 18.53 12.41
N PRO A 11 -3.06 17.62 12.39
CA PRO A 11 -3.29 16.26 11.92
C PRO A 11 -4.44 15.69 12.73
N MET A 12 -5.47 15.17 12.05
CA MET A 12 -6.71 14.75 12.67
C MET A 12 -6.44 13.83 13.87
N PRO A 13 -6.95 14.15 15.08
CA PRO A 13 -6.77 13.28 16.23
C PRO A 13 -7.49 11.95 15.97
N ILE A 14 -6.83 10.83 16.28
CA ILE A 14 -7.36 9.45 16.15
C ILE A 14 -8.84 9.29 16.58
N PRO A 15 -9.36 9.94 17.65
CA PRO A 15 -10.80 9.86 17.97
C PRO A 15 -11.74 10.49 16.92
N ALA A 16 -11.31 11.55 16.23
CA ALA A 16 -12.05 12.12 15.11
C ALA A 16 -12.01 11.18 13.89
N LEU A 17 -10.89 10.51 13.68
CA LEU A 17 -10.77 9.44 12.69
C LEU A 17 -11.75 8.32 13.00
N ALA A 18 -11.81 7.79 14.22
CA ALA A 18 -12.73 6.71 14.60
C ALA A 18 -14.21 7.06 14.38
N THR A 19 -14.61 8.30 14.65
CA THR A 19 -15.99 8.78 14.43
C THR A 19 -16.30 8.95 12.93
N ALA A 20 -15.33 9.46 12.17
CA ALA A 20 -15.43 9.54 10.72
C ALA A 20 -15.45 8.15 10.08
N LEU A 21 -14.61 7.22 10.55
CA LEU A 21 -14.59 5.81 10.17
C LEU A 21 -15.95 5.16 10.43
N ALA A 22 -16.61 5.42 11.56
CA ALA A 22 -17.92 4.85 11.88
C ALA A 22 -19.05 5.31 10.92
N ASN A 23 -18.89 6.47 10.26
CA ASN A 23 -19.84 6.99 9.26
C ASN A 23 -19.37 6.79 7.81
N ALA A 24 -18.11 6.38 7.63
CA ALA A 24 -17.47 6.26 6.33
C ALA A 24 -17.74 4.88 5.72
N THR A 25 -17.72 4.83 4.40
CA THR A 25 -17.74 3.56 3.67
C THR A 25 -16.47 2.75 3.97
N PRO A 26 -16.50 1.41 3.84
CA PRO A 26 -15.33 0.56 4.05
C PRO A 26 -14.13 1.01 3.21
N GLU A 27 -14.39 1.57 2.02
CA GLU A 27 -13.38 2.17 1.15
C GLU A 27 -12.66 3.37 1.78
N GLN A 28 -13.42 4.29 2.34
CA GLN A 28 -12.91 5.50 2.99
C GLN A 28 -12.18 5.18 4.30
N GLN A 29 -12.68 4.20 5.06
CA GLN A 29 -12.01 3.70 6.25
C GLN A 29 -10.61 3.17 5.93
N ARG A 30 -10.48 2.38 4.86
CA ARG A 30 -9.18 1.90 4.36
C ARG A 30 -8.26 3.06 4.00
N THR A 31 -8.75 4.05 3.26
CA THR A 31 -7.94 5.25 2.93
C THR A 31 -7.42 5.94 4.19
N MET A 32 -8.27 6.16 5.20
CA MET A 32 -7.87 6.81 6.46
C MET A 32 -6.86 5.98 7.27
N LEU A 33 -7.02 4.66 7.30
CA LEU A 33 -6.05 3.75 7.90
C LEU A 33 -4.71 3.82 7.15
N GLY A 34 -4.76 3.84 5.82
CA GLY A 34 -3.61 3.95 4.94
C GLY A 34 -2.79 5.21 5.21
N GLU A 35 -3.44 6.37 5.37
CA GLU A 35 -2.74 7.62 5.69
C GLU A 35 -2.01 7.56 7.05
N SER A 36 -2.51 6.75 7.99
CA SER A 36 -1.87 6.54 9.29
C SER A 36 -0.76 5.47 9.24
N LEU A 37 -0.93 4.45 8.40
CA LEU A 37 -0.02 3.31 8.25
C LEU A 37 1.18 3.66 7.35
N TYR A 38 0.96 4.47 6.31
CA TYR A 38 1.97 4.92 5.35
C TYR A 38 3.24 5.50 6.00
N PRO A 39 3.19 6.46 6.94
CA PRO A 39 4.40 6.99 7.57
C PRO A 39 5.16 5.96 8.43
N LEU A 40 4.48 4.90 8.91
CA LEU A 40 5.14 3.81 9.64
C LEU A 40 5.90 2.89 8.67
N VAL A 41 5.29 2.56 7.53
CA VAL A 41 5.94 1.76 6.48
C VAL A 41 7.05 2.55 5.80
N GLU A 42 6.85 3.84 5.51
CA GLU A 42 7.86 4.70 4.88
C GLU A 42 9.15 4.80 5.68
N ARG A 43 9.03 4.85 7.02
CA ARG A 43 10.18 4.83 7.93
C ARG A 43 10.96 3.52 7.88
N LEU A 44 10.29 2.43 7.53
CA LEU A 44 10.90 1.12 7.40
C LEU A 44 11.50 0.92 6.01
N GLU A 45 10.71 1.21 4.99
CA GLU A 45 10.94 0.84 3.59
C GLU A 45 10.40 1.93 2.67
N ARG A 46 11.15 3.02 2.51
CA ARG A 46 10.72 4.20 1.75
C ARG A 46 10.48 3.94 0.26
N ASP A 47 11.27 3.05 -0.34
CA ASP A 47 11.23 2.77 -1.78
C ASP A 47 9.97 1.99 -2.19
N SER A 48 9.57 1.03 -1.34
CA SER A 48 8.39 0.19 -1.58
C SER A 48 7.19 0.55 -0.69
N ALA A 49 7.26 1.63 0.10
CA ALA A 49 6.22 2.02 1.05
C ALA A 49 4.83 2.12 0.44
N ALA A 50 4.70 2.78 -0.71
CA ALA A 50 3.42 2.94 -1.38
C ALA A 50 2.83 1.61 -1.87
N LYS A 51 3.67 0.74 -2.43
CA LYS A 51 3.26 -0.58 -2.93
C LYS A 51 2.91 -1.54 -1.80
N VAL A 52 3.75 -1.59 -0.77
CA VAL A 52 3.53 -2.40 0.43
C VAL A 52 2.26 -1.93 1.14
N THR A 53 2.13 -0.63 1.41
CA THR A 53 0.93 -0.08 2.06
C THR A 53 -0.32 -0.33 1.22
N GLY A 54 -0.23 -0.21 -0.11
CA GLY A 54 -1.33 -0.57 -1.03
C GLY A 54 -1.75 -2.03 -0.89
N MET A 55 -0.80 -2.97 -0.89
CA MET A 55 -1.09 -4.40 -0.70
C MET A 55 -1.66 -4.71 0.69
N LEU A 56 -1.19 -4.03 1.74
CA LEU A 56 -1.73 -4.17 3.09
C LEU A 56 -3.16 -3.61 3.18
N LEU A 57 -3.48 -2.57 2.40
CA LEU A 57 -4.81 -1.97 2.34
C LEU A 57 -5.83 -2.80 1.56
N GLU A 58 -5.40 -3.80 0.80
CA GLU A 58 -6.28 -4.79 0.17
C GLU A 58 -6.82 -5.82 1.19
N MET A 59 -6.27 -5.84 2.40
CA MET A 59 -6.72 -6.70 3.50
C MET A 59 -7.97 -6.15 4.21
N ASP A 60 -8.60 -6.97 5.06
CA ASP A 60 -9.72 -6.56 5.88
C ASP A 60 -9.35 -5.43 6.85
N GLN A 61 -10.32 -4.52 7.08
CA GLN A 61 -10.16 -3.40 8.00
C GLN A 61 -9.63 -3.83 9.38
N THR A 62 -10.16 -4.93 9.92
CA THR A 62 -9.77 -5.46 11.22
C THR A 62 -8.31 -5.89 11.27
N GLU A 63 -7.76 -6.43 10.18
CA GLU A 63 -6.33 -6.76 10.11
C GLU A 63 -5.49 -5.48 10.04
N VAL A 64 -5.85 -4.51 9.21
CA VAL A 64 -5.12 -3.24 9.09
C VAL A 64 -5.07 -2.49 10.43
N LEU A 65 -6.18 -2.50 11.17
CA LEU A 65 -6.28 -1.89 12.50
C LEU A 65 -5.39 -2.62 13.52
N HIS A 66 -5.37 -3.96 13.47
CA HIS A 66 -4.45 -4.78 14.27
C HIS A 66 -2.98 -4.47 13.98
N LEU A 67 -2.61 -4.22 12.72
CA LEU A 67 -1.25 -3.82 12.33
C LEU A 67 -0.88 -2.44 12.90
N LEU A 68 -1.84 -1.51 12.97
CA LEU A 68 -1.64 -0.20 13.61
C LEU A 68 -1.42 -0.33 15.12
N GLU A 69 -2.14 -1.24 15.78
CA GLU A 69 -2.01 -1.49 17.22
C GLU A 69 -0.75 -2.32 17.56
N SER A 70 -0.23 -3.09 16.59
CA SER A 70 0.90 -4.00 16.78
C SER A 70 2.06 -3.70 15.81
N PRO A 71 3.08 -2.93 16.25
CA PRO A 71 4.23 -2.59 15.39
C PRO A 71 5.05 -3.83 14.96
N GLU A 72 5.03 -4.91 15.76
CA GLU A 72 5.66 -6.19 15.40
C GLU A 72 4.93 -6.87 14.24
N ALA A 73 3.59 -6.88 14.27
CA ALA A 73 2.77 -7.45 13.20
C ALA A 73 2.94 -6.66 11.90
N LEU A 74 3.01 -5.34 11.99
CA LEU A 74 3.27 -4.45 10.84
C LEU A 74 4.63 -4.78 10.20
N LYS A 75 5.70 -4.91 10.98
CA LYS A 75 7.02 -5.31 10.44
C LYS A 75 6.99 -6.67 9.75
N ALA A 76 6.37 -7.67 10.37
CA ALA A 76 6.26 -9.01 9.79
C ALA A 76 5.50 -8.95 8.45
N LYS A 77 4.37 -8.25 8.40
CA LYS A 77 3.56 -8.12 7.20
C LYS A 77 4.26 -7.33 6.09
N VAL A 78 5.00 -6.28 6.44
CA VAL A 78 5.83 -5.51 5.48
C VAL A 78 6.88 -6.41 4.85
N ALA A 79 7.53 -7.28 5.63
CA ALA A 79 8.51 -8.23 5.09
C ALA A 79 7.87 -9.24 4.14
N GLU A 80 6.70 -9.80 4.48
CA GLU A 80 5.97 -10.71 3.59
C GLU A 80 5.51 -10.00 2.31
N ALA A 81 4.95 -8.80 2.42
CA ALA A 81 4.50 -8.02 1.28
C ALA A 81 5.67 -7.65 0.34
N LEU A 82 6.86 -7.36 0.88
CA LEU A 82 8.07 -7.16 0.08
C LEU A 82 8.48 -8.40 -0.70
N GLU A 83 8.39 -9.58 -0.08
CA GLU A 83 8.72 -10.85 -0.73
C GLU A 83 7.75 -11.14 -1.88
N VAL A 84 6.45 -10.91 -1.63
CA VAL A 84 5.42 -10.99 -2.68
C VAL A 84 5.73 -9.98 -3.78
N LEU A 85 5.98 -8.70 -3.46
CA LEU A 85 6.33 -7.66 -4.43
C LEU A 85 7.53 -8.03 -5.29
N ARG A 86 8.58 -8.63 -4.69
CA ARG A 86 9.73 -9.13 -5.45
C ARG A 86 9.32 -10.25 -6.41
N SER A 87 8.46 -11.17 -5.97
CA SER A 87 7.92 -12.22 -6.83
C SER A 87 7.08 -11.65 -7.98
N VAL A 88 6.19 -10.69 -7.70
CA VAL A 88 5.35 -10.07 -8.74
C VAL A 88 6.19 -9.20 -9.69
N ALA A 89 7.19 -8.49 -9.18
CA ALA A 89 8.12 -7.70 -9.99
C ALA A 89 8.96 -8.59 -10.92
N ALA A 90 9.43 -9.73 -10.43
CA ALA A 90 10.13 -10.72 -11.26
C ALA A 90 9.21 -11.29 -12.36
N GLN A 91 7.93 -11.52 -12.05
CA GLN A 91 6.93 -11.96 -13.02
C GLN A 91 6.54 -10.86 -14.02
N GLN A 92 6.47 -9.59 -13.58
CA GLN A 92 6.14 -8.44 -14.44
C GLN A 92 7.28 -8.11 -15.42
N GLN A 93 8.54 -8.31 -15.02
CA GLN A 93 9.68 -8.12 -15.92
C GLN A 93 9.72 -9.19 -17.03
N ALA A 94 9.31 -10.42 -16.71
CA ALA A 94 9.23 -11.54 -17.65
C ALA A 94 8.06 -11.42 -18.67
N ASN A 95 7.06 -10.58 -18.39
CA ASN A 95 5.93 -10.34 -19.31
C ASN A 95 6.12 -9.11 -20.21
N SER A 96 7.35 -8.64 -20.39
CA SER A 96 7.64 -7.53 -21.32
C SER A 96 7.33 -7.97 -22.76
N PRO A 97 6.33 -7.39 -23.45
CA PRO A 97 6.01 -7.74 -24.84
C PRO A 97 7.16 -7.40 -25.83
N ALA A 98 8.16 -6.64 -25.38
CA ALA A 98 9.36 -6.33 -26.14
C ALA A 98 10.27 -7.56 -26.40
N ASP A 99 10.30 -8.55 -25.49
CA ASP A 99 11.11 -9.78 -25.68
C ASP A 99 10.44 -10.77 -26.66
N GLN A 100 9.11 -10.73 -26.73
CA GLN A 100 8.32 -11.52 -27.69
C GLN A 100 8.52 -11.01 -29.14
N LEU A 101 8.83 -9.72 -29.35
CA LEU A 101 9.09 -9.19 -30.70
C LEU A 101 10.51 -9.54 -31.19
N ALA A 102 11.49 -9.66 -30.28
CA ALA A 102 12.85 -10.05 -30.65
C ALA A 102 12.95 -11.53 -31.09
N SER A 103 12.12 -12.40 -30.51
CA SER A 103 12.08 -13.83 -30.84
C SER A 103 11.35 -14.15 -32.16
N LEU A 104 10.41 -13.31 -32.63
CA LEU A 104 9.75 -13.49 -33.92
C LEU A 104 10.56 -12.96 -35.12
N SER A 105 11.50 -12.03 -34.91
CA SER A 105 12.25 -11.40 -36.02
C SER A 105 13.40 -12.25 -36.58
N LEU A 106 13.78 -13.34 -35.89
CA LEU A 106 14.98 -14.13 -36.21
C LEU A 106 14.70 -15.35 -37.11
N ASN A 107 13.42 -15.65 -37.39
CA ASN A 107 13.02 -16.88 -38.08
C ASN A 107 12.68 -16.70 -39.58
N ASP A 108 12.83 -15.49 -40.14
CA ASP A 108 12.47 -15.15 -41.52
C ASP A 108 13.72 -14.88 -42.42
N ASN A 109 14.81 -15.63 -42.25
CA ASN A 109 16.01 -15.47 -43.08
C ASN A 109 16.70 -16.78 -43.50
N LEU A 110 15.96 -17.89 -43.60
CA LEU A 110 16.52 -19.19 -44.03
C LEU A 110 15.84 -19.80 -45.27
N VAL A 111 15.11 -18.99 -46.03
CA VAL A 111 14.60 -19.39 -47.36
C VAL A 111 15.08 -18.43 -48.44
N SER A 112 16.31 -18.64 -48.91
CA SER A 112 16.69 -18.35 -50.29
C SER A 112 17.87 -19.20 -50.73
#